data_AF-A0A0X3W624-F1
#
_entry.id   AF-A0A0X3W624-F1
#
_cell.length_a   1.000
_cell.length_b   1.000
_cell.length_c   1.000
_cell.angle_alpha   90.00
_cell.angle_beta   90.00
_cell.angle_gamma   90.00
#
_symmetry.space_group_name_H-M   'P 1'
#
loop_
_entity.id
_entity.type
_entity.pdbx_description
1 polymer ?
#
loop_
_entity_poly.entity_id
_entity_poly.type
_entity_poly.pdbx_seq_one_letter_code
_entity_poly.pdbx_strand_id
1 'polypeptide(L)'
;MQAVLVPCSETALVNAVNGANAAGGGDLILAPFCTYTLTGAHSTGGSGGPAGLPNITTPITMSGLATEITRAPNAPSFRIIEVDGPAQVPTAQGQLTLTTVTISNGDAGLGVGGGIANLGGSVTMTASGVRGSRASYGGGIYTDTALTMTAGSVTGNTATVNGGGVYRNAGSVTLLAGNVSGNAPNNCAATAPWTAPC
;
A
#
# COMPACT_ATOMS: atom_id res chain seq x y z
N MET A 1 -22.43 3.34 6.27
CA MET A 1 -22.16 2.63 5.01
C MET A 1 -22.32 1.15 5.28
N GLN A 2 -22.84 0.37 4.33
CA GLN A 2 -22.92 -1.09 4.47
C GLN A 2 -21.58 -1.70 4.04
N ALA A 3 -21.01 -2.58 4.85
CA ALA A 3 -19.78 -3.26 4.49
C ALA A 3 -20.01 -4.23 3.32
N VAL A 4 -19.08 -4.26 2.36
CA VAL A 4 -19.12 -5.11 1.17
C VAL A 4 -18.25 -6.35 1.42
N LEU A 5 -18.86 -7.53 1.32
CA LEU A 5 -18.11 -8.78 1.32
C LEU A 5 -17.42 -8.95 -0.03
N VAL A 6 -16.11 -9.22 -0.02
CA VAL A 6 -15.30 -9.39 -1.22
C VAL A 6 -14.94 -10.86 -1.38
N PRO A 7 -15.53 -11.60 -2.35
CA PRO A 7 -15.13 -12.97 -2.65
C PRO A 7 -13.64 -13.09 -3.02
N CYS A 8 -13.03 -14.25 -2.78
CA CYS A 8 -11.60 -14.50 -3.00
C CYS A 8 -11.23 -14.58 -4.50
N SER A 9 -11.14 -13.44 -5.18
CA SER A 9 -10.66 -13.33 -6.57
C SER A 9 -10.15 -11.91 -6.87
N GLU A 10 -9.22 -11.80 -7.82
CA GLU A 10 -8.72 -10.51 -8.32
C GLU A 10 -9.87 -9.61 -8.80
N THR A 11 -10.74 -10.12 -9.69
CA THR A 11 -11.87 -9.36 -10.24
C THR A 11 -12.81 -8.84 -9.16
N ALA A 12 -13.13 -9.65 -8.15
CA ALA A 12 -14.00 -9.20 -7.05
C ALA A 12 -13.36 -8.07 -6.23
N LEU A 13 -12.06 -8.18 -5.93
CA LEU A 13 -11.34 -7.14 -5.21
C LEU A 13 -11.27 -5.82 -6.00
N VAL A 14 -10.92 -5.90 -7.28
CA VAL A 14 -10.87 -4.73 -8.19
C VAL A 14 -12.24 -4.05 -8.29
N ASN A 15 -13.31 -4.85 -8.49
CA ASN A 15 -14.67 -4.31 -8.56
C ASN A 15 -15.10 -3.67 -7.24
N ALA A 16 -14.72 -4.25 -6.10
CA ALA A 16 -15.04 -3.69 -4.78
C ALA A 16 -14.36 -2.34 -4.54
N VAL A 17 -13.08 -2.20 -4.94
CA VAL A 17 -12.35 -0.93 -4.84
C VAL A 17 -12.98 0.13 -5.75
N ASN A 18 -13.27 -0.21 -7.02
CA ASN A 18 -13.95 0.71 -7.94
C ASN A 18 -15.33 1.13 -7.42
N GLY A 19 -16.10 0.19 -6.88
CA GLY A 19 -17.40 0.47 -6.29
C GLY A 19 -17.32 1.41 -5.09
N ALA A 20 -16.35 1.20 -4.19
CA ALA A 20 -16.12 2.08 -3.06
C ALA A 20 -15.70 3.49 -3.51
N ASN A 21 -14.77 3.60 -4.46
CA ASN A 21 -14.39 4.91 -5.03
C ASN A 21 -15.58 5.64 -5.67
N ALA A 22 -16.42 4.94 -6.43
CA ALA A 22 -17.61 5.53 -7.05
C ALA A 22 -18.67 5.97 -6.01
N ALA A 23 -18.73 5.30 -4.86
CA ALA A 23 -19.65 5.60 -3.77
C ALA A 23 -19.16 6.71 -2.83
N GLY A 24 -17.93 7.24 -3.03
CA GLY A 24 -17.32 8.22 -2.14
C GLY A 24 -16.63 7.61 -0.91
N GLY A 25 -16.43 6.30 -0.90
CA GLY A 25 -15.77 5.53 0.15
C GLY A 25 -16.45 4.18 0.41
N GLY A 26 -15.86 3.35 1.24
CA GLY A 26 -16.47 2.07 1.60
C GLY A 26 -15.64 1.18 2.53
N ASP A 27 -16.35 0.30 3.25
CA ASP A 27 -15.74 -0.74 4.07
C ASP A 27 -15.79 -2.08 3.31
N LEU A 28 -14.63 -2.64 3.04
CA LEU A 28 -14.44 -3.92 2.35
C LEU A 28 -14.05 -5.00 3.35
N ILE A 29 -14.86 -6.04 3.45
CA ILE A 29 -14.56 -7.24 4.23
C ILE A 29 -13.99 -8.26 3.26
N LEU A 30 -12.68 -8.48 3.36
CA LEU A 30 -11.98 -9.44 2.53
C LEU A 30 -12.21 -10.86 3.04
N ALA A 31 -12.21 -11.82 2.12
CA ALA A 31 -12.38 -13.22 2.44
C ALA A 31 -11.26 -13.67 3.43
N PRO A 32 -11.63 -14.36 4.52
CA PRO A 32 -10.66 -14.87 5.48
C PRO A 32 -9.82 -15.98 4.85
N PHE A 33 -8.55 -16.09 5.25
CA PHE A 33 -7.57 -17.08 4.77
C PHE A 33 -7.36 -17.06 3.24
N CYS A 34 -7.70 -15.94 2.59
CA CYS A 34 -7.60 -15.78 1.15
C CYS A 34 -6.30 -15.09 0.73
N THR A 35 -5.74 -15.55 -0.38
CA THR A 35 -4.70 -14.83 -1.12
C THR A 35 -5.29 -14.27 -2.42
N TYR A 36 -5.52 -12.96 -2.46
CA TYR A 36 -5.86 -12.22 -3.66
C TYR A 36 -4.61 -12.04 -4.51
N THR A 37 -4.50 -12.81 -5.59
CA THR A 37 -3.35 -12.75 -6.50
C THR A 37 -3.68 -11.83 -7.67
N LEU A 38 -2.98 -10.71 -7.78
CA LEU A 38 -3.12 -9.74 -8.86
C LEU A 38 -2.24 -10.15 -10.04
N THR A 39 -2.83 -10.28 -11.22
CA THR A 39 -2.15 -10.74 -12.44
C THR A 39 -1.84 -9.60 -13.41
N GLY A 40 -2.49 -8.45 -13.24
CA GLY A 40 -2.27 -7.26 -14.05
C GLY A 40 -2.42 -5.96 -13.25
N ALA A 41 -2.07 -4.85 -13.90
CA ALA A 41 -2.35 -3.52 -13.37
C ALA A 41 -3.80 -3.12 -13.69
N HIS A 42 -4.47 -2.49 -12.73
CA HIS A 42 -5.84 -1.98 -12.84
C HIS A 42 -5.90 -0.45 -12.69
N SER A 43 -4.74 0.19 -12.73
CA SER A 43 -4.55 1.63 -12.86
C SER A 43 -3.24 1.90 -13.57
N THR A 44 -3.20 2.95 -14.39
CA THR A 44 -1.93 3.48 -14.94
C THR A 44 -1.04 4.08 -13.84
N GLY A 45 -1.64 4.39 -12.69
CA GLY A 45 -1.04 5.15 -11.60
C GLY A 45 -0.75 6.61 -11.99
N GLY A 46 -0.29 7.37 -11.00
CA GLY A 46 0.26 8.71 -11.17
C GLY A 46 1.74 8.68 -11.55
N SER A 47 2.49 9.67 -11.07
CA SER A 47 3.94 9.82 -11.29
C SER A 47 4.79 8.64 -10.81
N GLY A 48 4.20 7.69 -10.07
CA GLY A 48 4.85 6.45 -9.65
C GLY A 48 4.79 5.30 -10.66
N GLY A 49 3.85 5.27 -11.62
CA GLY A 49 3.62 4.12 -12.51
C GLY A 49 2.52 3.15 -12.01
N PRO A 50 2.28 2.03 -12.71
CA PRO A 50 1.05 1.26 -12.60
C PRO A 50 0.84 0.61 -11.22
N ALA A 51 -0.44 0.43 -10.89
CA ALA A 51 -0.89 -0.24 -9.66
C ALA A 51 -1.81 -1.44 -9.97
N GLY A 52 -1.66 -2.50 -9.16
CA GLY A 52 -2.44 -3.73 -9.23
C GLY A 52 -3.88 -3.56 -8.77
N LEU A 53 -4.17 -2.58 -7.92
CA LEU A 53 -5.54 -2.16 -7.63
C LEU A 53 -5.83 -0.82 -8.31
N PRO A 54 -7.12 -0.50 -8.56
CA PRO A 54 -7.51 0.87 -8.86
C PRO A 54 -7.00 1.81 -7.77
N ASN A 55 -6.60 3.03 -8.15
CA ASN A 55 -6.10 4.02 -7.20
C ASN A 55 -7.16 4.29 -6.12
N ILE A 56 -6.73 4.35 -4.85
CA ILE A 56 -7.59 4.73 -3.73
C ILE A 56 -7.75 6.24 -3.75
N THR A 57 -8.91 6.73 -4.18
CA THR A 57 -9.21 8.17 -4.33
C THR A 57 -10.23 8.67 -3.31
N THR A 58 -10.80 7.75 -2.53
CA THR A 58 -11.78 7.99 -1.48
C THR A 58 -11.39 7.22 -0.20
N PRO A 59 -12.09 7.43 0.94
CA PRO A 59 -11.83 6.64 2.14
C PRO A 59 -12.27 5.18 1.99
N ILE A 60 -11.31 4.26 2.02
CA ILE A 60 -11.54 2.81 1.91
C ILE A 60 -10.90 2.08 3.10
N THR A 61 -11.72 1.30 3.80
CA THR A 61 -11.25 0.34 4.80
C THR A 61 -11.21 -1.06 4.20
N MET A 62 -10.12 -1.80 4.39
CA MET A 62 -10.03 -3.22 4.07
C MET A 62 -9.75 -4.01 5.35
N SER A 63 -10.66 -4.91 5.69
CA SER A 63 -10.53 -5.79 6.86
C SER A 63 -10.38 -7.24 6.40
N GLY A 64 -9.31 -7.92 6.84
CA GLY A 64 -9.04 -9.31 6.53
C GLY A 64 -8.88 -10.19 7.76
N LEU A 65 -8.64 -11.48 7.57
CA LEU A 65 -8.24 -12.42 8.62
C LEU A 65 -7.30 -13.42 7.98
N ALA A 66 -5.99 -13.32 8.28
CA ALA A 66 -4.97 -14.06 7.54
C ALA A 66 -5.11 -13.88 6.01
N THR A 67 -5.49 -12.67 5.59
CA THR A 67 -5.71 -12.32 4.20
C THR A 67 -4.47 -11.69 3.61
N GLU A 68 -4.12 -12.06 2.38
CA GLU A 68 -3.00 -11.52 1.63
C GLU A 68 -3.45 -10.95 0.28
N ILE A 69 -2.93 -9.79 -0.10
CA ILE A 69 -3.02 -9.23 -1.46
C ILE A 69 -1.61 -9.22 -2.02
N THR A 70 -1.39 -9.99 -3.09
CA THR A 70 -0.06 -10.22 -3.63
C THR A 70 -0.03 -10.05 -5.14
N ARG A 71 1.09 -9.57 -5.68
CA ARG A 71 1.34 -9.62 -7.12
C ARG A 71 1.79 -11.03 -7.53
N ALA A 72 1.26 -11.54 -8.65
CA ALA A 72 1.68 -12.83 -9.19
C ALA A 72 3.17 -12.81 -9.64
N PRO A 73 3.93 -13.91 -9.48
CA PRO A 73 5.37 -13.93 -9.79
C PRO A 73 5.72 -13.46 -11.21
N ASN A 74 4.93 -13.86 -12.20
CA ASN A 74 5.17 -13.59 -13.63
C ASN A 74 4.32 -12.42 -14.18
N ALA A 75 3.63 -11.67 -13.32
CA ALA A 75 2.87 -10.51 -13.75
C ALA A 75 3.83 -9.39 -14.27
N PRO A 76 3.35 -8.41 -15.04
CA PRO A 76 4.11 -7.18 -15.27
C PRO A 76 4.49 -6.50 -13.94
N SER A 77 5.47 -5.60 -13.97
CA SER A 77 5.80 -4.77 -12.80
C SER A 77 4.66 -3.79 -12.51
N PHE A 78 4.10 -3.87 -11.31
CA PHE A 78 3.21 -2.88 -10.71
C PHE A 78 3.32 -2.94 -9.18
N ARG A 79 3.05 -1.80 -8.53
CA ARG A 79 2.82 -1.77 -7.08
C ARG A 79 1.49 -2.40 -6.72
N ILE A 80 1.27 -2.83 -5.49
CA ILE A 80 -0.05 -3.39 -5.13
C ILE A 80 -1.10 -2.27 -5.01
N ILE A 81 -0.79 -1.22 -4.25
CA ILE A 81 -1.74 -0.16 -3.90
C ILE A 81 -1.13 1.22 -4.14
N GLU A 82 -1.89 2.10 -4.78
CA GLU A 82 -1.66 3.54 -4.80
C GLU A 82 -2.79 4.27 -4.05
N VAL A 83 -2.42 5.22 -3.19
CA VAL A 83 -3.35 6.10 -2.49
C VAL A 83 -3.10 7.54 -2.93
N ASP A 84 -4.08 8.10 -3.62
CA ASP A 84 -4.00 9.44 -4.18
C ASP A 84 -4.58 10.46 -3.21
N GLY A 85 -4.01 11.66 -3.19
CA GLY A 85 -4.65 12.80 -2.56
C GLY A 85 -4.41 14.10 -3.30
N PRO A 86 -4.80 15.24 -2.70
CA PRO A 86 -4.91 16.52 -3.41
C PRO A 86 -3.60 16.97 -4.09
N ALA A 87 -2.45 16.56 -3.55
CA ALA A 87 -1.14 16.90 -4.09
C ALA A 87 -0.83 16.22 -5.44
N GLN A 88 -1.46 15.07 -5.74
CA GLN A 88 -1.32 14.38 -7.04
C GLN A 88 -2.58 14.49 -7.90
N VAL A 89 -3.75 14.39 -7.26
CA VAL A 89 -5.06 14.45 -7.92
C VAL A 89 -5.93 15.45 -7.15
N PRO A 90 -6.16 16.67 -7.66
CA PRO A 90 -6.78 17.77 -6.89
C PRO A 90 -8.14 17.46 -6.25
N THR A 91 -8.89 16.52 -6.79
CA THR A 91 -10.20 16.10 -6.29
C THR A 91 -10.16 14.83 -5.44
N ALA A 92 -9.01 14.16 -5.33
CA ALA A 92 -8.88 12.91 -4.58
C ALA A 92 -8.71 13.18 -3.07
N GLN A 93 -9.30 12.30 -2.28
CA GLN A 93 -9.19 12.24 -0.82
C GLN A 93 -8.96 10.80 -0.39
N GLY A 94 -7.97 10.15 -1.02
CA GLY A 94 -7.63 8.76 -0.74
C GLY A 94 -7.20 8.58 0.70
N GLN A 95 -7.90 7.71 1.41
CA GLN A 95 -7.54 7.28 2.75
C GLN A 95 -7.66 5.77 2.79
N LEU A 96 -6.56 5.07 3.00
CA LEU A 96 -6.56 3.63 3.09
C LEU A 96 -6.41 3.20 4.55
N THR A 97 -7.36 2.40 5.04
CA THR A 97 -7.22 1.70 6.32
C THR A 97 -7.11 0.20 6.07
N LEU A 98 -6.00 -0.42 6.48
CA LEU A 98 -5.80 -1.87 6.44
C LEU A 98 -5.89 -2.43 7.86
N THR A 99 -6.75 -3.43 8.06
CA THR A 99 -6.84 -4.19 9.32
C THR A 99 -6.63 -5.66 9.03
N THR A 100 -5.59 -6.25 9.65
CA THR A 100 -5.26 -7.68 9.52
C THR A 100 -5.11 -8.17 8.07
N VAL A 101 -4.53 -7.32 7.20
CA VAL A 101 -4.22 -7.62 5.80
C VAL A 101 -2.70 -7.60 5.57
N THR A 102 -2.19 -8.56 4.80
CA THR A 102 -0.81 -8.56 4.31
C THR A 102 -0.77 -8.12 2.85
N ILE A 103 0.10 -7.17 2.52
CA ILE A 103 0.43 -6.76 1.16
C ILE A 103 1.79 -7.38 0.82
N SER A 104 1.94 -7.96 -0.37
CA SER A 104 3.23 -8.58 -0.72
C SER A 104 3.60 -8.60 -2.20
N ASN A 105 4.90 -8.80 -2.42
CA ASN A 105 5.52 -9.08 -3.72
C ASN A 105 5.25 -8.02 -4.81
N GLY A 106 4.81 -6.83 -4.42
CA GLY A 106 4.61 -5.72 -5.34
C GLY A 106 5.95 -5.25 -5.92
N ASP A 107 5.91 -4.80 -7.16
CA ASP A 107 7.11 -4.45 -7.93
C ASP A 107 6.86 -3.17 -8.71
N ALA A 108 7.24 -2.03 -8.13
CA ALA A 108 7.11 -0.75 -8.82
C ALA A 108 8.18 -0.52 -9.89
N GLY A 109 9.11 -1.46 -10.12
CA GLY A 109 10.25 -1.25 -11.01
C GLY A 109 11.06 -0.02 -10.59
N LEU A 110 11.13 0.97 -11.48
CA LEU A 110 11.80 2.25 -11.20
C LEU A 110 10.92 3.26 -10.43
N GLY A 111 9.67 2.91 -10.13
CA GLY A 111 8.74 3.72 -9.36
C GLY A 111 9.00 3.71 -7.86
N VAL A 112 7.96 4.01 -7.07
CA VAL A 112 8.02 4.15 -5.61
C VAL A 112 6.96 3.29 -4.94
N GLY A 113 7.21 2.83 -3.72
CA GLY A 113 6.19 2.12 -2.93
C GLY A 113 5.80 0.78 -3.57
N GLY A 114 6.69 -0.22 -3.53
CA GLY A 114 6.46 -1.51 -4.19
C GLY A 114 5.19 -2.20 -3.70
N GLY A 115 4.96 -2.20 -2.38
CA GLY A 115 3.70 -2.65 -1.80
C GLY A 115 2.66 -1.54 -1.86
N ILE A 116 2.95 -0.43 -1.17
CA ILE A 116 2.03 0.71 -1.02
C ILE A 116 2.74 2.00 -1.39
N ALA A 117 2.16 2.77 -2.30
CA ALA A 117 2.55 4.14 -2.57
C ALA A 117 1.46 5.10 -2.09
N ASN A 118 1.76 5.91 -1.09
CA ASN A 118 0.89 6.98 -0.63
C ASN A 118 1.35 8.31 -1.24
N LEU A 119 0.76 8.69 -2.37
CA LEU A 119 1.13 9.85 -3.15
C LEU A 119 0.16 11.01 -2.87
N GLY A 120 0.07 11.43 -1.60
CA GLY A 120 -0.74 12.59 -1.20
C GLY A 120 -2.00 12.28 -0.40
N GLY A 121 -2.36 11.01 -0.23
CA GLY A 121 -3.50 10.57 0.59
C GLY A 121 -3.11 10.32 2.06
N SER A 122 -3.68 9.28 2.69
CA SER A 122 -3.24 8.78 3.99
C SER A 122 -3.33 7.25 4.07
N VAL A 123 -2.42 6.64 4.84
CA VAL A 123 -2.42 5.19 5.07
C VAL A 123 -2.40 4.89 6.57
N THR A 124 -3.37 4.11 7.02
CA THR A 124 -3.42 3.54 8.37
C THR A 124 -3.37 2.02 8.29
N MET A 125 -2.49 1.40 9.06
CA MET A 125 -2.32 -0.05 9.13
C MET A 125 -2.46 -0.51 10.57
N THR A 126 -3.36 -1.46 10.83
CA THR A 126 -3.52 -2.10 12.14
C THR A 126 -3.34 -3.61 11.97
N ALA A 127 -2.38 -4.18 12.71
CA ALA A 127 -2.04 -5.61 12.63
C ALA A 127 -1.83 -6.11 11.19
N SER A 128 -1.35 -5.23 10.31
CA SER A 128 -1.21 -5.45 8.87
C SER A 128 0.27 -5.47 8.48
N GLY A 129 0.57 -6.10 7.34
CA GLY A 129 1.95 -6.36 6.90
C GLY A 129 2.24 -5.85 5.49
N VAL A 130 3.48 -5.44 5.23
CA VAL A 130 4.02 -5.28 3.86
C VAL A 130 5.32 -6.07 3.73
N ARG A 131 5.40 -7.00 2.78
CA ARG A 131 6.60 -7.84 2.61
C ARG A 131 7.00 -8.18 1.18
N GLY A 132 8.28 -8.49 0.98
CA GLY A 132 8.80 -9.00 -0.29
C GLY A 132 8.63 -8.06 -1.48
N SER A 133 8.34 -6.79 -1.23
CA SER A 133 8.04 -5.81 -2.28
C SER A 133 9.30 -5.02 -2.69
N ARG A 134 9.31 -4.48 -3.91
CA ARG A 134 10.44 -3.73 -4.45
C ARG A 134 10.08 -2.48 -5.24
N ALA A 135 10.95 -1.47 -5.18
CA ALA A 135 10.83 -0.18 -5.86
C ALA A 135 12.18 0.56 -5.95
N SER A 136 12.22 1.78 -6.50
CA SER A 136 13.39 2.67 -6.36
C SER A 136 13.49 3.28 -4.96
N TYR A 137 12.37 3.77 -4.45
CA TYR A 137 12.24 4.31 -3.10
C TYR A 137 11.05 3.68 -2.40
N GLY A 138 11.20 3.32 -1.12
CA GLY A 138 10.11 2.70 -0.38
C GLY A 138 9.80 1.32 -0.95
N GLY A 139 10.74 0.39 -0.85
CA GLY A 139 10.56 -0.97 -1.39
C GLY A 139 9.26 -1.59 -0.92
N GLY A 140 8.96 -1.43 0.37
CA GLY A 140 7.66 -1.76 0.96
C GLY A 140 6.67 -0.62 0.78
N ILE A 141 6.93 0.50 1.46
CA ILE A 141 6.02 1.63 1.54
C ILE A 141 6.74 2.93 1.17
N TYR A 142 6.12 3.73 0.31
CA TYR A 142 6.49 5.11 0.07
C TYR A 142 5.37 6.03 0.54
N THR A 143 5.69 7.17 1.18
CA THR A 143 4.68 8.16 1.59
C THR A 143 5.13 9.60 1.39
N ASP A 144 4.30 10.40 0.73
CA ASP A 144 4.43 11.87 0.65
C ASP A 144 3.72 12.59 1.80
N THR A 145 2.91 11.88 2.58
CA THR A 145 2.07 12.45 3.64
C THR A 145 2.12 11.57 4.88
N ALA A 146 0.98 11.14 5.43
CA ALA A 146 0.89 10.42 6.68
C ALA A 146 0.84 8.90 6.48
N LEU A 147 1.70 8.19 7.22
CA LEU A 147 1.62 6.75 7.44
C LEU A 147 1.52 6.49 8.95
N THR A 148 0.47 5.80 9.37
CA THR A 148 0.32 5.29 10.74
C THR A 148 0.28 3.77 10.72
N MET A 149 1.15 3.12 11.49
CA MET A 149 1.16 1.67 11.64
C MET A 149 1.11 1.28 13.11
N THR A 150 0.12 0.48 13.48
CA THR A 150 -0.07 -0.06 14.83
C THR A 150 0.00 -1.59 14.79
N ALA A 151 0.88 -2.20 15.59
CA ALA A 151 1.05 -3.65 15.68
C ALA A 151 1.30 -4.36 14.32
N GLY A 152 1.83 -3.64 13.33
CA GLY A 152 2.08 -4.14 11.97
C GLY A 152 3.53 -4.52 11.70
N SER A 153 3.81 -4.97 10.48
CA SER A 153 5.18 -5.29 10.06
C SER A 153 5.51 -4.83 8.64
N VAL A 154 6.74 -4.40 8.41
CA VAL A 154 7.29 -4.09 7.08
C VAL A 154 8.64 -4.79 6.94
N THR A 155 8.69 -5.90 6.20
CA THR A 155 9.85 -6.81 6.22
C THR A 155 10.23 -7.38 4.87
N GLY A 156 11.52 -7.66 4.66
CA GLY A 156 11.99 -8.33 3.44
C GLY A 156 11.76 -7.51 2.17
N ASN A 157 11.59 -6.20 2.27
CA ASN A 157 11.38 -5.32 1.12
C ASN A 157 12.70 -4.74 0.62
N THR A 158 12.79 -4.44 -0.67
CA THR A 158 14.02 -3.99 -1.33
C THR A 158 13.81 -2.71 -2.13
N ALA A 159 14.60 -1.69 -1.87
CA ALA A 159 14.70 -0.49 -2.69
C ALA A 159 16.02 -0.50 -3.46
N THR A 160 16.06 0.06 -4.67
CA THR A 160 17.33 0.25 -5.40
C THR A 160 18.08 1.51 -4.95
N VAL A 161 17.37 2.50 -4.39
CA VAL A 161 17.97 3.76 -3.92
C VAL A 161 17.93 3.89 -2.40
N ASN A 162 16.75 3.97 -1.79
CA ASN A 162 16.62 4.19 -0.34
C ASN A 162 15.25 3.79 0.21
N GLY A 163 15.19 3.56 1.53
CA GLY A 163 13.97 3.16 2.22
C GLY A 163 13.52 1.80 1.74
N GLY A 164 14.31 0.75 2.04
CA GLY A 164 13.93 -0.62 1.69
C GLY A 164 12.57 -0.98 2.26
N GLY A 165 12.35 -0.69 3.54
CA GLY A 165 11.06 -0.85 4.20
C GLY A 165 10.16 0.34 3.91
N VAL A 166 10.44 1.48 4.55
CA VAL A 166 9.65 2.71 4.43
C VAL A 166 10.52 3.86 3.92
N TYR A 167 10.09 4.51 2.85
CA TYR A 167 10.61 5.83 2.46
C TYR A 167 9.55 6.89 2.71
N ARG A 168 9.84 7.82 3.61
CA ARG A 168 9.05 9.02 3.79
C ARG A 168 9.64 10.09 2.88
N ASN A 169 8.86 10.75 2.04
CA ASN A 169 9.34 11.89 1.24
C ASN A 169 8.90 13.21 1.85
N ALA A 170 7.70 13.24 2.40
CA ALA A 170 7.14 14.35 3.17
C ALA A 170 6.15 13.81 4.21
N GLY A 171 5.60 14.70 5.03
CA GLY A 171 4.70 14.33 6.12
C GLY A 171 5.39 13.56 7.26
N SER A 172 4.61 12.72 7.93
CA SER A 172 5.00 12.00 9.14
C SER A 172 4.76 10.49 9.02
N VAL A 173 5.62 9.73 9.70
CA VAL A 173 5.46 8.29 9.90
C VAL A 173 5.32 8.06 11.40
N THR A 174 4.28 7.35 11.81
CA THR A 174 4.04 6.95 13.19
C THR A 174 3.98 5.43 13.28
N LEU A 175 4.92 4.83 14.02
CA LEU A 175 5.00 3.39 14.23
C LEU A 175 4.75 3.09 15.71
N LEU A 176 3.64 2.41 16.01
CA LEU A 176 3.25 2.04 17.36
C LEU A 176 3.26 0.51 17.50
N ALA A 177 4.17 -0.02 18.31
CA ALA A 177 4.33 -1.47 18.49
C ALA A 177 4.49 -2.25 17.16
N GLY A 178 5.00 -1.60 16.12
CA GLY A 178 5.24 -2.20 14.80
C GLY A 178 6.71 -2.57 14.59
N ASN A 179 6.97 -3.47 13.65
CA ASN A 179 8.31 -3.93 13.30
C ASN A 179 8.68 -3.57 11.86
N VAL A 180 9.77 -2.82 11.66
CA VAL A 180 10.33 -2.56 10.33
C VAL A 180 11.75 -3.12 10.31
N SER A 181 11.94 -4.30 9.72
CA SER A 181 13.19 -5.05 9.83
C SER A 181 13.52 -5.88 8.59
N GLY A 182 14.81 -6.13 8.35
CA GLY A 182 15.24 -7.03 7.28
C GLY A 182 14.92 -6.47 5.89
N ASN A 183 14.94 -5.16 5.72
CA ASN A 183 14.76 -4.51 4.42
C ASN A 183 16.09 -3.95 3.89
N ALA A 184 16.23 -3.89 2.57
CA ALA A 184 17.44 -3.43 1.88
C ALA A 184 17.15 -2.19 1.02
N PRO A 185 18.03 -1.17 0.96
CA PRO A 185 19.34 -1.09 1.63
C PRO A 185 19.24 -0.72 3.12
N ASN A 186 18.08 -0.23 3.57
CA ASN A 186 17.83 0.15 4.96
C ASN A 186 16.34 -0.06 5.30
N ASN A 187 16.04 -0.13 6.61
CA ASN A 187 14.67 -0.26 7.08
C ASN A 187 13.83 0.98 6.76
N CYS A 188 14.40 2.17 7.00
CA CYS A 188 13.72 3.44 6.77
C CYS A 188 14.66 4.53 6.26
N ALA A 189 14.10 5.48 5.51
CA ALA A 189 14.78 6.69 5.02
C ALA A 189 13.79 7.85 4.76
N ALA A 190 14.29 9.10 4.64
CA ALA A 190 13.64 10.23 3.95
C ALA A 190 14.64 11.27 3.48
N THR A 191 14.09 12.26 2.79
CA THR A 191 14.58 13.63 2.71
C THR A 191 14.86 14.22 4.10
N ALA A 192 16.01 14.87 4.24
CA ALA A 192 16.47 15.46 5.50
C ALA A 192 15.58 16.63 5.95
N PRO A 193 15.47 16.92 7.28
CA PRO A 193 16.15 16.25 8.40
C PRO A 193 15.27 15.17 9.08
N TRP A 194 15.84 13.97 9.32
CA TRP A 194 15.23 12.93 10.17
C TRP A 194 15.54 13.16 11.64
N THR A 195 14.57 12.91 12.52
CA THR A 195 14.77 12.96 13.98
C THR A 195 14.45 11.66 14.72
N ALA A 196 14.01 10.58 14.06
CA ALA A 196 13.83 9.29 14.74
C ALA A 196 14.02 8.17 13.74
N PRO A 197 15.01 7.27 13.89
CA PRO A 197 15.12 6.13 13.01
C PRO A 197 13.91 5.21 13.28
N CYS A 198 13.54 4.43 12.27
CA CYS A 198 13.17 3.06 12.57
C CYS A 198 14.44 2.41 13.16
#